data_AF-A0A1X7V125-F1
#
_entry.id   AF-A0A1X7V125-F1
#
_cell.length_a   1.000
_cell.length_b   1.000
_cell.length_c   1.000
_cell.angle_alpha   90.00
_cell.angle_beta   90.00
_cell.angle_gamma   90.00
#
_symmetry.space_group_name_H-M   'P 1'
#
loop_
_entity.id
_entity.type
_entity.pdbx_description
1 polymer ?
#
loop_
_entity_poly.entity_id
_entity_poly.type
_entity_poly.pdbx_seq_one_letter_code
_entity_poly.pdbx_strand_id
1 'polypeptide(L)'
;MTDQSRQEIRHLSSTLPNLVPEVYYAQFGAQQYLTNTAINTVFSTSSSSILPIYAARFALNQTFLDLSLVNDTIMLCKDRPSKMATAWQVGVHYEIQCSLDPIALMTDGSSPIFYDIYVKDGNMLVPIPVLISGYQDNNGVLVNEGDDSSQWQFVRRFYTHQSVTGTPSYLEYTEINIQLTSRGHIQSPYLRLSYQAIPTNDAQASFVVRYSGGNNAFNIALLVIASVFVTLTAVYAG
;
A
#
# COMPACT_ATOMS: atom_id res chain seq x y z
N MET A 1 -16.90 14.72 -11.82
CA MET A 1 -17.26 13.37 -11.36
C MET A 1 -18.66 13.06 -11.87
N THR A 2 -18.81 12.06 -12.74
CA THR A 2 -20.07 11.77 -13.45
C THR A 2 -21.02 10.92 -12.58
N ASP A 3 -22.32 10.98 -12.84
CA ASP A 3 -23.32 10.24 -12.04
C ASP A 3 -23.12 8.70 -12.12
N GLN A 4 -22.61 8.24 -13.26
CA GLN A 4 -22.20 6.85 -13.50
C GLN A 4 -21.07 6.40 -12.57
N SER A 5 -20.04 7.23 -12.38
CA SER A 5 -18.93 6.94 -11.45
C SER A 5 -19.40 6.86 -9.99
N ARG A 6 -20.44 7.62 -9.62
CA ARG A 6 -21.03 7.57 -8.27
C ARG A 6 -21.87 6.32 -8.04
N GLN A 7 -22.60 5.85 -9.05
CA GLN A 7 -23.36 4.60 -8.97
C GLN A 7 -22.43 3.39 -8.88
N GLU A 8 -21.34 3.39 -9.64
CA GLU A 8 -20.33 2.35 -9.60
C GLU A 8 -19.63 2.26 -8.23
N ILE A 9 -19.22 3.41 -7.65
CA ILE A 9 -18.65 3.44 -6.29
C ILE A 9 -19.65 2.93 -5.25
N ARG A 10 -20.93 3.29 -5.37
CA ARG A 10 -21.99 2.79 -4.48
C ARG A 10 -22.16 1.28 -4.59
N HIS A 11 -22.14 0.74 -5.80
CA HIS A 11 -22.20 -0.70 -6.02
C HIS A 11 -20.96 -1.40 -5.43
N LEU A 12 -19.75 -0.91 -5.70
CA LEU A 12 -18.51 -1.49 -5.17
C LEU A 12 -18.42 -1.38 -3.63
N SER A 13 -18.92 -0.29 -3.05
CA SER A 13 -19.01 -0.13 -1.60
C SER A 13 -19.99 -1.12 -0.96
N SER A 14 -21.11 -1.43 -1.64
CA SER A 14 -22.06 -2.45 -1.19
C SER A 14 -21.54 -3.89 -1.24
N THR A 15 -20.45 -4.15 -1.97
CA THR A 15 -19.77 -5.46 -1.98
C THR A 15 -18.71 -5.62 -0.89
N LEU A 16 -18.46 -4.58 -0.09
CA LEU A 16 -17.54 -4.67 1.06
C LEU A 16 -18.15 -5.64 2.10
N PRO A 17 -17.41 -6.67 2.56
CA PRO A 17 -17.92 -7.59 3.57
C PRO A 17 -18.30 -6.83 4.86
N ASN A 18 -19.40 -7.24 5.52
CA ASN A 18 -19.93 -6.62 6.74
C ASN A 18 -18.82 -6.32 7.77
N LEU A 19 -18.52 -5.04 7.96
CA LEU A 19 -17.35 -4.56 8.69
C LEU A 19 -17.62 -4.48 10.20
N VAL A 20 -17.50 -5.61 10.90
CA VAL A 20 -16.85 -5.59 12.22
C VAL A 20 -15.35 -5.42 11.94
N PRO A 21 -14.58 -4.63 12.70
CA PRO A 21 -13.15 -4.47 12.47
C PRO A 21 -12.42 -5.75 12.84
N GLU A 22 -12.49 -6.77 11.99
CA GLU A 22 -11.47 -7.79 11.98
C GLU A 22 -10.20 -7.13 11.42
N VAL A 23 -9.44 -6.53 12.34
CA VAL A 23 -8.08 -6.02 12.10
C VAL A 23 -7.23 -7.13 11.47
N TYR A 24 -7.50 -8.37 11.83
CA TYR A 24 -6.79 -9.57 11.39
C TYR A 24 -7.59 -10.33 10.35
N TYR A 25 -6.89 -10.93 9.38
CA TYR A 25 -7.44 -12.09 8.71
C TYR A 25 -7.47 -13.24 9.74
N ALA A 26 -8.62 -13.46 10.38
CA ALA A 26 -8.75 -14.54 11.34
C ALA A 26 -8.80 -15.91 10.64
N GLN A 27 -8.06 -16.87 11.21
CA GLN A 27 -8.18 -18.34 11.08
C GLN A 27 -7.43 -19.09 9.97
N PHE A 28 -6.76 -18.46 9.01
CA PHE A 28 -6.06 -19.18 7.93
C PHE A 28 -4.59 -18.77 7.82
N GLY A 29 -3.71 -19.74 7.56
CA GLY A 29 -2.28 -19.47 7.35
C GLY A 29 -2.04 -18.56 6.15
N ALA A 30 -1.02 -17.68 6.24
CA ALA A 30 -0.67 -16.69 5.21
C ALA A 30 -0.62 -17.26 3.78
N GLN A 31 -0.27 -18.53 3.63
CA GLN A 31 -0.21 -19.21 2.34
C GLN A 31 -1.51 -19.15 1.54
N GLN A 32 -2.67 -19.23 2.19
CA GLN A 32 -3.96 -19.17 1.49
C GLN A 32 -4.18 -17.81 0.81
N TYR A 33 -3.67 -16.73 1.40
CA TYR A 33 -3.75 -15.40 0.83
C TYR A 33 -2.74 -15.22 -0.30
N LEU A 34 -1.53 -15.75 -0.14
CA LEU A 34 -0.47 -15.67 -1.16
C LEU A 34 -0.78 -16.47 -2.43
N THR A 35 -1.44 -17.62 -2.31
CA THR A 35 -1.77 -18.48 -3.45
C THR A 35 -3.14 -18.21 -4.05
N ASN A 36 -3.86 -17.19 -3.56
CA ASN A 36 -5.19 -16.88 -4.04
C ASN A 36 -5.15 -16.39 -5.50
N THR A 37 -5.97 -17.01 -6.36
CA THR A 37 -6.10 -16.68 -7.79
C THR A 37 -7.45 -16.02 -8.10
N ALA A 38 -8.02 -15.29 -7.15
CA ALA A 38 -9.31 -14.62 -7.32
C ALA A 38 -9.30 -13.53 -8.41
N ILE A 39 -8.12 -13.00 -8.76
CA ILE A 39 -7.96 -12.02 -9.85
C ILE A 39 -7.90 -12.76 -11.18
N ASN A 40 -8.96 -12.64 -11.97
CA ASN A 40 -9.11 -13.33 -13.25
C ASN A 40 -8.69 -12.47 -14.45
N THR A 41 -8.68 -11.14 -14.30
CA THR A 41 -8.21 -10.23 -15.36
C THR A 41 -6.80 -10.60 -15.82
N VAL A 42 -6.62 -10.67 -17.14
CA VAL A 42 -5.34 -10.86 -17.80
C VAL A 42 -4.75 -9.51 -18.13
N PHE A 43 -3.60 -9.19 -17.53
CA PHE A 43 -2.90 -7.94 -17.74
C PHE A 43 -1.76 -8.11 -18.74
N SER A 44 -1.56 -7.11 -19.60
CA SER A 44 -0.35 -6.97 -20.41
C SER A 44 0.68 -6.10 -19.70
N THR A 45 1.94 -6.16 -20.11
CA THR A 45 3.02 -5.26 -19.67
C THR A 45 3.15 -4.02 -20.58
N SER A 46 2.12 -3.71 -21.37
CA SER A 46 2.11 -2.48 -22.17
C SER A 46 1.98 -1.28 -21.24
N SER A 47 2.56 -0.13 -21.62
CA SER A 47 2.51 1.11 -20.83
C SER A 47 1.10 1.64 -20.54
N SER A 48 0.11 1.18 -21.29
CA SER A 48 -1.32 1.47 -21.10
C SER A 48 -2.01 0.56 -20.08
N SER A 49 -1.37 -0.53 -19.65
CA SER A 49 -1.93 -1.50 -18.72
C SER A 49 -1.68 -1.04 -17.28
N ILE A 50 -2.75 -0.69 -16.59
CA ILE A 50 -2.72 -0.17 -15.21
C ILE A 50 -3.40 -1.19 -14.29
N LEU A 51 -2.80 -1.46 -13.14
CA LEU A 51 -3.40 -2.23 -12.07
C LEU A 51 -4.36 -1.32 -11.28
N PRO A 52 -5.69 -1.55 -11.33
CA PRO A 52 -6.64 -0.67 -10.66
C PRO A 52 -6.72 -0.98 -9.16
N ILE A 53 -5.91 -0.28 -8.36
CA ILE A 53 -5.96 -0.40 -6.89
C ILE A 53 -6.92 0.64 -6.32
N TYR A 54 -7.82 0.22 -5.45
CA TYR A 54 -8.75 1.07 -4.71
C TYR A 54 -8.45 1.03 -3.22
N ALA A 55 -8.64 2.16 -2.54
CA ALA A 55 -8.59 2.25 -1.08
C ALA A 55 -9.96 2.67 -0.54
N ALA A 56 -10.48 1.87 0.38
CA ALA A 56 -11.54 2.29 1.28
C ALA A 56 -10.90 3.01 2.48
N ARG A 57 -11.40 4.20 2.80
CA ARG A 57 -10.89 5.03 3.90
C ARG A 57 -11.86 5.02 5.08
N PHE A 58 -11.33 4.92 6.28
CA PHE A 58 -12.09 4.90 7.53
C PHE A 58 -11.49 5.88 8.53
N ALA A 59 -12.34 6.56 9.30
CA ALA A 59 -11.91 7.37 10.44
C ALA A 59 -11.55 6.49 11.65
N LEU A 60 -10.95 7.08 12.69
CA LEU A 60 -10.59 6.38 13.93
C LEU A 60 -11.78 5.70 14.63
N ASN A 61 -12.97 6.30 14.56
CA ASN A 61 -14.21 5.71 15.07
C ASN A 61 -14.81 4.67 14.10
N GLN A 62 -14.05 4.23 13.09
CA GLN A 62 -14.40 3.24 12.07
C GLN A 62 -15.49 3.67 11.07
N THR A 63 -15.86 4.95 11.06
CA THR A 63 -16.78 5.48 10.05
C THR A 63 -16.16 5.36 8.67
N PHE A 64 -16.86 4.72 7.73
CA PHE A 64 -16.48 4.71 6.32
C PHE A 64 -16.54 6.13 5.75
N LEU A 65 -15.45 6.57 5.13
CA LEU A 65 -15.31 7.89 4.54
C LEU A 65 -15.61 7.83 3.05
N ASP A 66 -14.83 7.04 2.31
CA ASP A 66 -15.03 6.82 0.88
C ASP A 66 -14.27 5.59 0.37
N LEU A 67 -14.50 5.29 -0.92
CA LEU A 67 -13.76 4.33 -1.72
C LEU A 67 -13.27 5.06 -2.98
N SER A 68 -11.96 5.08 -3.20
CA SER A 68 -11.35 5.81 -4.32
C SER A 68 -10.15 5.06 -4.90
N LEU A 69 -9.79 5.39 -6.15
CA LEU A 69 -8.59 4.86 -6.77
C LEU A 69 -7.35 5.33 -6.01
N VAL A 70 -6.43 4.42 -5.72
CA VAL A 70 -5.14 4.73 -5.12
C VAL A 70 -4.27 5.36 -6.20
N ASN A 71 -4.16 6.69 -6.17
CA ASN A 71 -3.19 7.40 -7.00
C ASN A 71 -1.91 7.62 -6.18
N ASP A 72 -2.01 8.42 -5.13
CA ASP A 72 -0.92 8.82 -4.25
C ASP A 72 -1.31 8.75 -2.76
N THR A 73 -2.53 8.32 -2.45
CA THR A 73 -3.14 8.42 -1.11
C THR A 73 -2.43 7.62 -0.03
N ILE A 74 -1.79 6.51 -0.42
CA ILE A 74 -0.99 5.66 0.49
C ILE A 74 0.52 5.91 0.39
N MET A 75 0.93 6.84 -0.48
CA MET A 75 2.33 7.24 -0.66
C MET A 75 2.59 8.51 0.16
N LEU A 76 3.43 8.40 1.20
CA LEU A 76 3.89 9.58 1.94
C LEU A 76 4.79 10.47 1.09
N CYS A 77 5.66 9.85 0.27
CA CYS A 77 6.47 10.58 -0.68
C CYS A 77 5.66 11.06 -1.87
N LYS A 78 5.82 12.34 -2.22
CA LYS A 78 5.14 12.98 -3.35
C LYS A 78 6.16 13.37 -4.43
N ASP A 79 5.81 13.12 -5.68
CA ASP A 79 6.51 13.63 -6.88
C ASP A 79 5.43 14.08 -7.89
N ARG A 80 5.81 14.37 -9.13
CA ARG A 80 4.89 14.73 -10.21
C ARG A 80 3.85 13.63 -10.40
N PRO A 81 2.56 13.96 -10.53
CA PRO A 81 1.49 12.97 -10.69
C PRO A 81 1.73 11.95 -11.81
N SER A 82 2.34 12.38 -12.92
CA SER A 82 2.68 11.50 -14.05
C SER A 82 3.71 10.43 -13.69
N LYS A 83 4.67 10.73 -12.79
CA LYS A 83 5.63 9.75 -12.30
C LYS A 83 5.01 8.84 -11.24
N MET A 84 4.21 9.38 -10.33
CA MET A 84 3.53 8.56 -9.32
C MET A 84 2.56 7.57 -9.96
N ALA A 85 1.90 7.96 -11.06
CA ALA A 85 1.04 7.07 -11.83
C ALA A 85 1.77 5.84 -12.43
N THR A 86 3.09 5.90 -12.63
CA THR A 86 3.84 4.73 -13.13
C THR A 86 3.97 3.62 -12.11
N ALA A 87 3.78 3.91 -10.81
CA ALA A 87 3.73 2.89 -9.76
C ALA A 87 2.65 1.82 -10.02
N TRP A 88 1.58 2.21 -10.73
CA TRP A 88 0.44 1.35 -11.02
C TRP A 88 0.51 0.70 -12.41
N GLN A 89 1.57 0.95 -13.18
CA GLN A 89 1.79 0.30 -14.47
C GLN A 89 2.18 -1.16 -14.26
N VAL A 90 1.53 -2.06 -15.00
CA VAL A 90 1.78 -3.50 -14.88
C VAL A 90 3.18 -3.85 -15.39
N GLY A 91 3.96 -4.54 -14.55
CA GLY A 91 5.33 -4.96 -14.85
C GLY A 91 6.40 -3.91 -14.59
N VAL A 92 6.05 -2.72 -14.10
CA VAL A 92 7.00 -1.66 -13.78
C VAL A 92 7.43 -1.76 -12.32
N HIS A 93 8.75 -1.81 -12.09
CA HIS A 93 9.31 -1.66 -10.76
C HIS A 93 9.41 -0.17 -10.42
N TYR A 94 8.72 0.23 -9.37
CA TYR A 94 8.65 1.63 -8.95
C TYR A 94 9.25 1.78 -7.56
N GLU A 95 10.05 2.83 -7.38
CA GLU A 95 10.60 3.19 -6.08
C GLU A 95 10.70 4.71 -5.93
N ILE A 96 10.20 5.21 -4.81
CA ILE A 96 10.38 6.59 -4.41
C ILE A 96 10.81 6.65 -2.95
N GLN A 97 11.78 7.52 -2.67
CA GLN A 97 12.29 7.78 -1.33
C GLN A 97 12.36 9.29 -1.10
N CYS A 98 12.05 9.74 0.11
CA CYS A 98 12.02 11.14 0.46
C CYS A 98 12.26 11.39 1.96
N SER A 99 12.71 12.61 2.27
CA SER A 99 12.68 13.17 3.63
C SER A 99 11.33 13.85 3.88
N LEU A 100 10.76 13.62 5.06
CA LEU A 100 9.49 14.17 5.52
C LEU A 100 9.72 15.05 6.75
N ASP A 101 8.94 16.13 6.85
CA ASP A 101 8.91 16.99 8.02
C ASP A 101 8.16 16.29 9.18
N PRO A 102 8.82 16.02 10.32
CA PRO A 102 8.18 15.42 11.48
C PRO A 102 7.02 16.26 12.04
N ILE A 103 7.10 17.59 11.96
CA ILE A 103 6.05 18.49 12.45
C ILE A 103 4.79 18.32 11.61
N ALA A 104 4.95 18.20 10.29
CA ALA A 104 3.84 17.92 9.37
C ALA A 104 3.20 16.56 9.70
N LEU A 105 4.02 15.50 9.87
CA LEU A 105 3.51 14.17 10.25
C LEU A 105 2.75 14.19 11.58
N MET A 106 3.22 14.96 12.57
CA MET A 106 2.53 15.09 13.85
C MET A 106 1.21 15.84 13.74
N THR A 107 1.17 16.89 12.93
CA THR A 107 -0.01 17.77 12.78
C THR A 107 -1.09 17.09 11.95
N ASP A 108 -0.72 16.53 10.80
CA ASP A 108 -1.63 15.82 9.89
C ASP A 108 -2.08 14.47 10.49
N GLY A 109 -1.25 13.85 11.33
CA GLY A 109 -1.53 12.58 12.02
C GLY A 109 -2.46 12.68 13.22
N SER A 110 -2.98 13.87 13.54
CA SER A 110 -3.84 14.14 14.71
C SER A 110 -5.22 13.49 14.63
N SER A 111 -5.59 12.88 13.50
CA SER A 111 -6.71 11.94 13.41
C SER A 111 -6.42 10.92 12.31
N PRO A 112 -5.96 9.71 12.64
CA PRO A 112 -5.50 8.75 11.64
C PRO A 112 -6.66 8.33 10.73
N ILE A 113 -6.32 8.20 9.44
CA ILE A 113 -7.16 7.56 8.44
C ILE A 113 -6.66 6.15 8.23
N PHE A 114 -7.56 5.18 8.38
CA PHE A 114 -7.29 3.78 8.10
C PHE A 114 -7.65 3.46 6.65
N TYR A 115 -6.76 2.74 5.98
CA TYR A 115 -6.89 2.31 4.60
C TYR A 115 -7.08 0.79 4.56
N ASP A 116 -8.03 0.34 3.74
CA ASP A 116 -8.21 -1.06 3.32
C ASP A 116 -8.13 -1.08 1.79
N ILE A 117 -7.20 -1.85 1.24
CA ILE A 117 -6.83 -1.76 -0.18
C ILE A 117 -7.26 -2.98 -0.97
N TYR A 118 -7.62 -2.77 -2.24
CA TYR A 118 -8.24 -3.76 -3.09
C TYR A 118 -7.73 -3.65 -4.52
N VAL A 119 -7.54 -4.79 -5.20
CA VAL A 119 -7.50 -4.82 -6.67
C VAL A 119 -8.91 -4.91 -7.20
N LYS A 120 -9.27 -4.06 -8.16
CA LYS A 120 -10.53 -4.22 -8.89
C LYS A 120 -10.37 -5.25 -10.00
N ASP A 121 -11.20 -6.28 -9.98
CA ASP A 121 -11.27 -7.34 -11.01
C ASP A 121 -12.71 -7.41 -11.56
N GLY A 122 -12.95 -6.79 -12.71
CA GLY A 122 -14.30 -6.58 -13.25
C GLY A 122 -15.18 -5.80 -12.26
N ASN A 123 -16.23 -6.46 -11.75
CA ASN A 123 -17.16 -5.89 -10.77
C ASN A 123 -16.85 -6.28 -9.32
N MET A 124 -15.71 -6.94 -9.07
CA MET A 124 -15.29 -7.39 -7.74
C MET A 124 -14.13 -6.56 -7.21
N LEU A 125 -14.08 -6.40 -5.89
CA LEU A 125 -12.92 -5.89 -5.17
C LEU A 125 -12.24 -7.06 -4.45
N VAL A 126 -11.04 -7.41 -4.90
CA VAL A 126 -10.22 -8.45 -4.29
C VAL A 126 -9.30 -7.78 -3.26
N PRO A 127 -9.42 -8.11 -1.96
CA PRO A 127 -8.64 -7.44 -0.92
C PRO A 127 -7.14 -7.77 -1.07
N ILE A 128 -6.31 -6.76 -0.85
CA ILE A 128 -4.86 -6.92 -0.81
C ILE A 128 -4.46 -7.08 0.66
N PRO A 129 -4.00 -8.27 1.08
CA PRO A 129 -3.56 -8.50 2.46
C PRO A 129 -2.34 -7.65 2.83
N VAL A 130 -2.29 -7.23 4.09
CA VAL A 130 -1.24 -6.35 4.62
C VAL A 130 -0.38 -7.09 5.65
N LEU A 131 0.92 -7.10 5.45
CA LEU A 131 1.95 -7.69 6.29
C LEU A 131 2.67 -6.56 7.01
N ILE A 132 2.59 -6.50 8.34
CA ILE A 132 3.27 -5.47 9.13
C ILE A 132 4.49 -6.11 9.79
N SER A 133 5.69 -5.62 9.47
CA SER A 133 6.95 -6.06 10.08
C SER A 133 6.99 -5.69 11.57
N GLY A 134 7.67 -6.48 12.40
CA GLY A 134 7.75 -6.27 13.85
C GLY A 134 6.44 -6.48 14.59
N TYR A 135 5.43 -7.09 13.95
CA TYR A 135 4.15 -7.37 14.59
C TYR A 135 4.30 -8.49 15.62
N GLN A 136 3.81 -8.24 16.84
CA GLN A 136 3.70 -9.27 17.87
C GLN A 136 2.29 -9.85 17.86
N ASP A 137 2.18 -11.17 17.74
CA ASP A 137 0.91 -11.86 17.84
C ASP A 137 0.35 -11.81 19.28
N ASN A 138 -0.85 -12.37 19.48
CA ASN A 138 -1.50 -12.39 20.79
C ASN A 138 -0.72 -13.19 21.86
N ASN A 139 0.27 -14.00 21.46
CA ASN A 139 1.13 -14.76 22.34
C ASN A 139 2.46 -14.04 22.63
N GLY A 140 2.66 -12.84 22.08
CA GLY A 140 3.90 -12.07 22.21
C GLY A 140 5.03 -12.56 21.29
N VAL A 141 4.73 -13.40 20.30
CA VAL A 141 5.70 -13.88 19.32
C VAL A 141 5.82 -12.85 18.20
N LEU A 142 7.05 -12.46 17.88
CA LEU A 142 7.33 -11.65 16.70
C LEU A 142 7.07 -12.51 15.45
N VAL A 143 6.05 -12.12 14.71
CA VAL A 143 5.67 -12.70 13.42
C VAL A 143 5.98 -11.69 12.32
N ASN A 144 5.84 -12.10 11.06
CA ASN A 144 6.12 -11.25 9.89
C ASN A 144 7.59 -10.82 9.74
N GLU A 145 8.51 -11.52 10.40
CA GLU A 145 9.95 -11.32 10.26
C GLU A 145 10.52 -12.18 9.12
N GLY A 146 11.42 -11.60 8.34
CA GLY A 146 12.09 -12.28 7.24
C GLY A 146 11.18 -12.75 6.10
N ASP A 147 11.62 -13.82 5.44
CA ASP A 147 11.05 -14.34 4.18
C ASP A 147 10.24 -15.64 4.35
N ASP A 148 10.18 -16.21 5.56
CA ASP A 148 9.41 -17.43 5.82
C ASP A 148 7.92 -17.11 5.96
N SER A 149 7.18 -17.29 4.85
CA SER A 149 5.75 -17.04 4.79
C SER A 149 4.90 -17.93 5.70
N SER A 150 5.44 -19.02 6.24
CA SER A 150 4.72 -19.86 7.21
C SER A 150 4.49 -19.16 8.55
N GLN A 151 5.33 -18.17 8.87
CA GLN A 151 5.27 -17.37 10.09
C GLN A 151 4.57 -16.03 9.89
N TRP A 152 3.95 -15.81 8.73
CA TRP A 152 3.29 -14.56 8.41
C TRP A 152 1.82 -14.56 8.87
N GLN A 153 1.39 -13.40 9.33
CA GLN A 153 0.03 -13.07 9.72
C GLN A 153 -0.36 -11.75 9.06
N PHE A 154 -1.39 -11.81 8.22
CA PHE A 154 -1.89 -10.65 7.50
C PHE A 154 -2.98 -9.91 8.28
N VAL A 155 -3.06 -8.61 8.04
CA VAL A 155 -4.10 -7.70 8.51
C VAL A 155 -4.80 -7.03 7.32
N ARG A 156 -5.96 -6.42 7.58
CA ARG A 156 -6.76 -5.72 6.54
C ARG A 156 -6.43 -4.25 6.41
N ARG A 157 -6.25 -3.58 7.55
CA ARG A 157 -6.21 -2.12 7.63
C ARG A 157 -4.89 -1.63 8.15
N PHE A 158 -4.47 -0.48 7.65
CA PHE A 158 -3.27 0.22 8.08
C PHE A 158 -3.50 1.73 8.02
N TYR A 159 -2.62 2.52 8.63
CA TYR A 159 -2.61 3.98 8.53
C TYR A 159 -1.26 4.45 7.99
N THR A 160 -1.18 5.64 7.39
CA THR A 160 0.11 6.15 6.89
C THR A 160 0.93 6.82 8.00
N HIS A 161 0.27 7.54 8.91
CA HIS A 161 0.86 8.16 10.09
C HIS A 161 -0.21 8.49 11.14
N GLN A 162 0.19 8.59 12.41
CA GLN A 162 -0.69 8.93 13.53
C GLN A 162 0.09 9.56 14.69
N SER A 163 -0.55 10.47 15.44
CA SER A 163 0.04 11.13 16.61
C SER A 163 -0.86 11.13 17.86
N VAL A 164 -1.97 10.40 17.81
CA VAL A 164 -3.03 10.45 18.83
C VAL A 164 -2.98 9.35 19.87
N THR A 165 -2.44 8.18 19.51
CA THR A 165 -2.47 6.98 20.34
C THR A 165 -1.08 6.40 20.48
N GLY A 166 -0.67 6.08 21.71
CA GLY A 166 0.64 5.51 21.98
C GLY A 166 1.78 6.41 21.51
N THR A 167 2.86 5.80 21.02
CA THR A 167 3.99 6.53 20.42
C THR A 167 3.61 6.97 19.00
N PRO A 168 3.69 8.28 18.67
CA PRO A 168 3.46 8.76 17.32
C PRO A 168 4.33 8.03 16.31
N SER A 169 3.73 7.63 15.19
CA SER A 169 4.36 6.72 14.24
C SER A 169 3.93 7.00 12.81
N TYR A 170 4.76 6.56 11.86
CA TYR A 170 4.53 6.70 10.43
C TYR A 170 5.06 5.50 9.66
N LEU A 171 4.59 5.32 8.42
CA LEU A 171 5.12 4.32 7.50
C LEU A 171 6.48 4.76 6.96
N GLU A 172 7.55 4.22 7.55
CA GLU A 172 8.91 4.36 7.02
C GLU A 172 9.06 3.56 5.71
N TYR A 173 8.40 2.40 5.63
CA TYR A 173 8.49 1.52 4.46
C TYR A 173 7.13 1.00 4.03
N THR A 174 6.85 1.08 2.73
CA THR A 174 5.66 0.53 2.09
C THR A 174 6.05 -0.17 0.81
N GLU A 175 5.77 -1.46 0.68
CA GLU A 175 6.06 -2.25 -0.51
C GLU A 175 4.84 -3.04 -0.97
N ILE A 176 4.43 -2.90 -2.22
CA ILE A 176 3.43 -3.76 -2.84
C ILE A 176 4.14 -4.84 -3.63
N ASN A 177 3.93 -6.09 -3.24
CA ASN A 177 4.44 -7.27 -3.92
C ASN A 177 3.39 -7.84 -4.85
N ILE A 178 3.75 -7.99 -6.12
CA ILE A 178 2.84 -8.46 -7.17
C ILE A 178 3.54 -9.58 -7.92
N GLN A 179 2.91 -10.76 -7.95
CA GLN A 179 3.42 -11.87 -8.75
C GLN A 179 2.65 -11.93 -10.06
N LEU A 180 3.33 -11.72 -11.18
CA LEU A 180 2.78 -11.76 -12.52
C LEU A 180 3.24 -13.05 -13.22
N THR A 181 2.28 -13.83 -13.71
CA THR A 181 2.56 -15.04 -14.48
C THR A 181 2.96 -14.68 -15.92
N SER A 182 3.61 -15.62 -16.62
CA SER A 182 3.94 -15.46 -18.05
C SER A 182 2.72 -15.29 -18.96
N ARG A 183 1.52 -15.60 -18.46
CA ARG A 183 0.24 -15.44 -19.16
C ARG A 183 -0.48 -14.14 -18.79
N GLY A 184 0.11 -13.28 -17.96
CA GLY A 184 -0.47 -12.00 -17.57
C GLY A 184 -1.45 -12.06 -16.39
N HIS A 185 -1.64 -13.22 -15.75
CA HIS A 185 -2.42 -13.31 -14.52
C HIS A 185 -1.60 -12.82 -13.33
N ILE A 186 -2.25 -12.07 -12.43
CA ILE A 186 -1.68 -11.66 -11.15
C ILE A 186 -2.09 -12.67 -10.09
N GLN A 187 -1.11 -13.24 -9.39
CA GLN A 187 -1.34 -13.98 -8.15
C GLN A 187 -1.39 -12.99 -6.99
N SER A 188 -2.31 -13.25 -6.04
CA SER A 188 -2.76 -12.28 -5.03
C SER A 188 -1.63 -11.39 -4.51
N PRO A 189 -1.67 -10.08 -4.80
CA PRO A 189 -0.66 -9.17 -4.31
C PRO A 189 -0.77 -9.03 -2.79
N TYR A 190 0.29 -8.58 -2.15
CA TYR A 190 0.25 -8.22 -0.74
C TYR A 190 1.06 -6.95 -0.48
N LEU A 191 0.70 -6.24 0.57
CA LEU A 191 1.39 -5.03 1.02
C LEU A 191 2.29 -5.38 2.20
N ARG A 192 3.58 -5.06 2.15
CA ARG A 192 4.51 -5.14 3.28
C ARG A 192 4.75 -3.74 3.82
N LEU A 193 4.57 -3.57 5.13
CA LEU A 193 4.67 -2.29 5.82
C LEU A 193 5.67 -2.37 6.97
N SER A 194 6.39 -1.27 7.20
CA SER A 194 7.15 -1.07 8.43
C SER A 194 6.85 0.30 9.00
N TYR A 195 6.52 0.33 10.29
CA TYR A 195 6.30 1.56 11.04
C TYR A 195 7.54 1.95 11.82
N GLN A 196 7.76 3.26 11.93
CA GLN A 196 8.76 3.84 12.81
C GLN A 196 8.11 4.92 13.67
N ALA A 197 8.67 5.13 14.87
CA ALA A 197 8.33 6.30 15.66
C ALA A 197 8.71 7.58 14.90
N ILE A 198 7.89 8.63 14.98
CA ILE A 198 8.21 9.91 14.34
C ILE A 198 9.45 10.51 15.04
N PRO A 199 10.57 10.71 14.33
CA PRO A 199 11.80 11.24 14.90
C PRO A 199 11.72 12.75 15.18
N THR A 200 12.71 13.29 15.90
CA THR A 200 12.83 14.74 16.14
C THR A 200 13.47 15.49 14.96
N ASN A 201 14.25 14.79 14.15
CA ASN A 201 14.85 15.26 12.90
C ASN A 201 14.11 14.67 11.70
N ASP A 202 14.52 15.01 10.49
CA ASP A 202 14.03 14.46 9.22
C ASP A 202 13.67 12.97 9.27
N ALA A 203 12.42 12.67 8.94
CA ALA A 203 11.89 11.31 8.83
C ALA A 203 12.09 10.79 7.40
N GLN A 204 12.50 9.53 7.23
CA GLN A 204 12.72 8.95 5.90
C GLN A 204 11.58 8.02 5.55
N ALA A 205 11.03 8.13 4.34
CA ALA A 205 9.99 7.22 3.88
C ALA A 205 10.32 6.65 2.50
N SER A 206 9.89 5.41 2.28
CA SER A 206 10.03 4.71 0.99
C SER A 206 8.72 4.07 0.57
N PHE A 207 8.39 4.19 -0.71
CA PHE A 207 7.28 3.49 -1.34
C PHE A 207 7.77 2.71 -2.56
N VAL A 208 7.46 1.41 -2.60
CA VAL A 208 7.98 0.47 -3.58
C VAL A 208 6.85 -0.37 -4.17
N VAL A 209 6.90 -0.61 -5.48
CA VAL A 209 6.08 -1.62 -6.16
C VAL A 209 7.01 -2.62 -6.82
N ARG A 210 6.92 -3.89 -6.42
CA ARG A 210 7.74 -4.98 -6.94
C ARG A 210 6.89 -5.96 -7.73
N TYR A 211 7.33 -6.27 -8.94
CA TYR A 211 6.83 -7.37 -9.74
C TYR A 211 7.78 -8.58 -9.65
N SER A 212 7.24 -9.78 -9.61
CA SER A 212 8.01 -11.04 -9.65
C SER A 212 7.32 -12.06 -10.58
N GLY A 213 8.08 -13.00 -11.17
CA GLY A 213 7.56 -14.11 -11.98
C GLY A 213 7.61 -13.97 -13.52
N GLY A 214 7.91 -15.08 -14.22
CA GLY A 214 7.85 -15.21 -15.70
C GLY A 214 9.20 -15.11 -16.43
N ASN A 215 9.86 -16.25 -16.70
CA ASN A 215 11.20 -16.37 -17.32
C ASN A 215 11.40 -15.72 -18.71
N ASN A 216 10.37 -15.20 -19.36
CA ASN A 216 10.46 -14.63 -20.73
C ASN A 216 9.94 -13.18 -20.86
N ALA A 217 9.54 -12.50 -19.78
CA ALA A 217 8.96 -11.15 -19.85
C ALA A 217 9.87 -10.01 -19.35
N PHE A 218 11.03 -10.32 -18.76
CA PHE A 218 11.82 -9.35 -17.97
C PHE A 218 12.89 -8.55 -18.74
N ASN A 219 12.70 -8.25 -20.03
CA ASN A 219 13.66 -7.41 -20.77
C ASN A 219 13.37 -5.90 -20.73
N ILE A 220 12.37 -5.45 -19.97
CA ILE A 220 12.15 -4.02 -19.70
C ILE A 220 11.78 -3.83 -18.22
N ALA A 221 12.66 -4.21 -17.31
CA ALA A 221 12.57 -3.71 -15.93
C ALA A 221 13.02 -2.23 -15.93
N LEU A 222 12.09 -1.32 -16.17
CA LEU A 222 12.36 0.12 -16.06
C LEU A 222 12.23 0.48 -14.57
N LEU A 223 13.36 0.61 -13.87
CA LEU A 223 13.39 1.14 -12.51
C LEU A 223 13.19 2.66 -12.59
N VAL A 224 12.07 3.15 -12.05
CA VAL A 224 11.85 4.58 -11.84
C VAL A 224 12.21 4.88 -10.40
N ILE A 225 13.36 5.52 -10.19
CA ILE A 225 13.82 6.00 -8.87
C ILE A 225 13.59 7.51 -8.80
N ALA A 226 12.80 7.94 -7.81
CA ALA A 226 12.70 9.34 -7.43
C ALA A 226 13.35 9.54 -6.06
N SER A 227 14.45 10.29 -6.03
CA SER A 227 15.15 10.67 -4.80
C SER A 227 15.19 12.20 -4.69
N VAL A 228 14.63 12.75 -3.61
CA VAL A 228 14.65 14.19 -3.31
C VAL A 228 15.58 14.41 -2.12
N PHE A 229 16.83 14.77 -2.39
CA PHE A 229 17.75 15.28 -1.36
C PHE A 229 17.53 16.79 -1.21
N VAL A 230 16.85 17.21 -0.14
CA VAL A 230 16.81 18.62 0.25
C VAL A 230 18.04 18.92 1.10
N THR A 231 19.14 19.36 0.49
CA THR A 231 20.24 19.95 1.25
C THR A 231 19.89 21.40 1.57
N LEU A 232 19.38 21.65 2.77
CA LEU A 232 19.29 22.99 3.33
C LEU A 232 20.70 23.40 3.84
N THR A 233 21.61 23.73 2.92
CA THR A 233 22.85 24.39 3.30
C THR A 233 22.57 25.87 3.53
N ALA A 234 22.67 26.25 4.79
CA ALA A 234 22.61 27.59 5.33
C ALA A 234 23.24 28.65 4.41
N VAL A 235 22.43 29.62 3.98
CA VAL A 235 22.94 30.96 3.67
C VAL A 235 23.11 31.66 5.01
N TYR A 236 24.23 31.36 5.67
CA TYR A 236 24.81 32.22 6.70
C TYR A 236 26.25 32.48 6.26
N ALA A 237 26.43 33.49 5.41
CA ALA A 237 27.73 34.06 5.12
C ALA A 237 27.54 35.47 4.52
N GLY A 238 27.94 36.50 5.28
CA GLY A 238 28.22 37.85 4.77
C GLY A 238 27.20 38.89 5.14
#